data_AF-A0A3D0NVX1-F1
#
_entry.id   AF-A0A3D0NVX1-F1
#
_cell.length_a   1.000
_cell.length_b   1.000
_cell.length_c   1.000
_cell.angle_alpha   90.00
_cell.angle_beta   90.00
_cell.angle_gamma   90.00
#
_symmetry.space_group_name_H-M   'P 1'
#
loop_
_entity.id
_entity.type
_entity.pdbx_description
1 polymer ?
#
loop_
_entity_poly.entity_id
_entity_poly.type
_entity_poly.pdbx_seq_one_letter_code
_entity_poly.pdbx_strand_id
1 'polypeptide(L)'
;MDIREASLQKHYEWKGKIEVVSRAPITNSEELSLAYTPGVAEPCMAIHDDYEKSFVLTRRNNLVAVVTDGTAVLGLGDIGPEAGMPVMEGKCALFKEFGDVDAFPLCIRSKDVDEIVRTIYLLSGSFGGINLEDIAAPRCFEIERRLKELCDIP
;
A
#
# COMPACT_ATOMS: atom_id res chain seq x y z
N MET A 1 -15.50 -22.83 -19.51
CA MET A 1 -15.46 -21.75 -18.52
C MET A 1 -14.93 -20.53 -19.23
N ASP A 2 -15.69 -19.44 -19.25
CA ASP A 2 -15.19 -18.19 -19.81
C ASP A 2 -14.13 -17.58 -18.86
N ILE A 3 -13.43 -16.54 -19.32
CA ILE A 3 -12.35 -15.93 -18.52
C ILE A 3 -12.87 -15.30 -17.22
N ARG A 4 -14.12 -14.85 -17.18
CA ARG A 4 -14.72 -14.17 -16.02
C ARG A 4 -15.02 -15.19 -14.92
N GLU A 5 -15.63 -16.30 -15.29
CA GLU A 5 -15.89 -17.43 -14.39
C GLU A 5 -14.57 -18.00 -13.84
N ALA A 6 -13.58 -18.19 -14.72
CA ALA A 6 -12.26 -18.69 -14.32
C ALA A 6 -11.55 -17.73 -13.36
N SER A 7 -11.61 -16.42 -13.61
CA SER A 7 -11.05 -15.39 -12.73
C SER A 7 -11.69 -15.40 -11.35
N LEU A 8 -13.02 -15.50 -11.28
CA LEU A 8 -13.76 -15.57 -10.02
C LEU A 8 -13.39 -16.83 -9.22
N GLN A 9 -13.35 -17.99 -9.88
CA GLN A 9 -12.95 -19.24 -9.26
C GLN A 9 -11.54 -19.17 -8.67
N LYS A 10 -10.60 -18.53 -9.37
CA LYS A 10 -9.25 -18.32 -8.86
C LYS A 10 -9.20 -17.42 -7.63
N HIS A 11 -10.02 -16.37 -7.56
CA HIS A 11 -10.08 -15.53 -6.36
C HIS A 11 -10.64 -16.27 -5.15
N TYR A 12 -11.57 -17.24 -5.34
CA TYR A 12 -12.00 -18.13 -4.25
C TYR A 12 -10.89 -19.08 -3.79
N GLU A 13 -10.08 -19.59 -4.72
CA GLU A 13 -8.96 -20.48 -4.43
C GLU A 13 -7.82 -19.76 -3.70
N TRP A 14 -7.40 -18.61 -4.22
CA TRP A 14 -6.27 -17.84 -3.68
C TRP A 14 -6.62 -17.08 -2.40
N LYS A 15 -7.90 -16.70 -2.22
CA LYS A 15 -8.36 -15.90 -1.07
C LYS A 15 -7.63 -14.55 -0.94
N GLY A 16 -7.39 -13.90 -2.07
CA GLY A 16 -6.53 -12.73 -2.21
C GLY A 16 -5.33 -13.06 -3.09
N LYS A 17 -4.67 -12.04 -3.66
CA LYS A 17 -3.54 -12.23 -4.60
C LYS A 17 -2.17 -11.94 -4.00
N ILE A 18 -2.12 -11.46 -2.76
CA ILE A 18 -0.88 -11.01 -2.12
C ILE A 18 -0.80 -11.57 -0.69
N GLU A 19 0.42 -11.65 -0.18
CA GLU A 19 0.73 -12.06 1.19
C GLU A 19 1.92 -11.25 1.73
N VAL A 20 2.03 -11.16 3.05
CA VAL A 20 3.18 -10.54 3.72
C VAL A 20 4.12 -11.64 4.18
N VAL A 21 5.33 -11.66 3.62
CA VAL A 21 6.36 -12.65 3.95
C VAL A 21 7.51 -11.96 4.68
N SER A 22 7.92 -12.53 5.82
CA SER A 22 9.07 -11.99 6.57
C SER A 22 10.35 -12.11 5.74
N ARG A 23 11.09 -10.99 5.66
CA ARG A 23 12.45 -10.97 5.10
C ARG A 23 13.51 -11.34 6.12
N ALA A 24 13.24 -11.10 7.40
CA ALA A 24 14.12 -11.49 8.48
C ALA A 24 13.87 -12.96 8.83
N PRO A 25 14.91 -13.81 8.94
CA PRO A 25 14.76 -15.14 9.50
C PRO A 25 14.36 -15.01 10.98
N ILE A 26 13.36 -15.79 11.40
CA ILE A 26 12.91 -15.86 12.79
C ILE A 26 12.67 -17.33 13.12
N THR A 27 13.77 -18.04 13.38
CA THR A 27 13.80 -19.49 13.60
C THR A 27 14.24 -19.86 15.01
N ASN A 28 14.81 -18.91 15.76
CA ASN A 28 15.27 -19.10 17.13
C ASN A 28 15.12 -17.82 17.96
N SER A 29 15.41 -17.91 19.27
CA SER A 29 15.22 -16.82 20.22
C SER A 29 16.16 -15.63 20.00
N GLU A 30 17.36 -15.87 19.47
CA GLU A 30 18.32 -14.80 19.18
C GLU A 30 17.82 -13.96 17.99
N GLU A 31 17.43 -14.63 16.91
CA GLU A 31 16.83 -14.00 15.73
C GLU A 31 15.57 -13.21 16.07
N LEU A 32 14.69 -13.76 16.91
CA LEU A 32 13.50 -13.05 17.40
C LEU A 32 13.89 -11.79 18.19
N SER A 33 14.93 -11.87 19.03
CA SER A 33 15.39 -10.76 19.85
C SER A 33 16.02 -9.63 19.04
N LEU A 34 16.54 -9.94 17.84
CA LEU A 34 17.07 -8.96 16.89
C LEU A 34 15.98 -8.35 16.01
N ALA A 35 15.06 -9.18 15.49
CA ALA A 35 13.95 -8.73 14.66
C ALA A 35 12.88 -7.97 15.45
N TYR A 36 12.81 -8.17 16.77
CA TYR A 36 11.86 -7.54 17.65
C TYR A 36 12.53 -7.14 18.98
N THR A 37 11.82 -7.20 20.10
CA THR A 37 12.34 -6.81 21.41
C THR A 37 13.42 -7.78 21.91
N PRO A 38 14.54 -7.28 22.48
CA PRO A 38 14.85 -5.87 22.72
C PRO A 38 15.57 -5.14 21.57
N GLY A 39 16.12 -5.86 20.58
CA GLY A 39 17.01 -5.32 19.56
C GLY A 39 16.39 -4.25 18.66
N VAL A 40 15.09 -4.34 18.36
CA VAL A 40 14.35 -3.38 17.51
C VAL A 40 14.39 -1.95 18.04
N ALA A 41 14.72 -1.74 19.32
CA ALA A 41 14.86 -0.39 19.89
C ALA A 41 15.97 0.43 19.20
N GLU A 42 17.08 -0.20 18.80
CA GLU A 42 18.23 0.48 18.19
C GLU A 42 17.89 1.13 16.83
N PRO A 43 17.31 0.43 15.83
CA PRO A 43 16.90 1.08 14.59
C PRO A 43 15.81 2.14 14.81
N CYS A 44 14.92 1.97 15.80
CA CYS A 44 13.93 2.99 16.15
C CYS A 44 14.60 4.29 16.63
N MET A 45 15.57 4.21 17.55
CA MET A 45 16.30 5.39 18.02
C MET A 45 17.17 5.99 16.92
N ALA A 46 17.76 5.18 16.04
CA ALA A 46 18.50 5.68 14.90
C ALA A 46 17.63 6.51 13.94
N ILE A 47 16.37 6.10 13.70
CA ILE A 47 15.40 6.84 12.88
C ILE A 47 14.89 8.08 13.62
N HIS A 48 14.69 8.01 14.94
CA HIS A 48 14.33 9.16 15.75
C HIS A 48 15.38 10.28 15.64
N ASP A 49 16.67 9.91 15.65
CA ASP A 49 17.77 10.87 15.56
C ASP A 49 18.03 11.34 14.11
N ASP A 50 17.67 10.53 13.13
CA ASP A 50 17.81 10.83 11.69
C ASP A 50 16.68 10.18 10.87
N TYR A 51 15.68 10.99 10.53
CA TYR A 51 14.48 10.58 9.82
C TYR A 51 14.77 9.85 8.49
N GLU A 52 15.82 10.25 7.77
CA GLU A 52 16.16 9.67 6.46
C GLU A 52 16.57 8.20 6.58
N LYS A 53 17.04 7.76 7.76
CA LYS A 53 17.30 6.34 8.00
C LYS A 53 16.04 5.49 7.93
N SER A 54 14.84 6.06 7.96
CA SER A 54 13.61 5.30 7.70
C SER A 54 13.64 4.65 6.31
N PHE A 55 14.25 5.28 5.30
CA PHE A 55 14.44 4.69 3.98
C PHE A 55 15.58 3.65 3.94
N VAL A 56 16.52 3.67 4.89
CA VAL A 56 17.64 2.73 4.91
C VAL A 56 17.32 1.49 5.74
N LEU A 57 16.71 1.68 6.91
CA LEU A 57 16.51 0.67 7.94
C LEU A 57 15.16 -0.04 7.85
N THR A 58 14.28 0.38 6.95
CA THR A 58 12.94 -0.20 6.80
C THR A 58 12.60 -0.46 5.34
N ARG A 59 11.46 -1.12 5.10
CA ARG A 59 10.92 -1.32 3.75
C ARG A 59 10.33 -0.06 3.13
N ARG A 60 10.29 1.07 3.84
CA ARG A 60 9.81 2.35 3.31
C ARG A 60 10.44 2.69 1.96
N ASN A 61 11.73 2.37 1.73
CA ASN A 61 12.39 2.61 0.42
C ASN A 61 11.79 1.91 -0.79
N ASN A 62 11.01 0.85 -0.59
CA ASN A 62 10.52 0.02 -1.68
C ASN A 62 9.06 -0.40 -1.46
N LEU A 63 8.36 0.26 -0.53
CA LEU A 63 6.95 -0.01 -0.21
C LEU A 63 6.08 1.13 -0.74
N VAL A 64 5.15 0.81 -1.63
CA VAL A 64 4.19 1.74 -2.23
C VAL A 64 2.78 1.49 -1.71
N ALA A 65 2.05 2.54 -1.34
CA ALA A 65 0.63 2.45 -1.07
C ALA A 65 -0.16 2.52 -2.38
N VAL A 66 -0.95 1.50 -2.69
CA VAL A 66 -1.92 1.55 -3.80
C VAL A 66 -3.27 1.97 -3.22
N VAL A 67 -3.66 3.23 -3.44
CA VAL A 67 -4.79 3.87 -2.76
C VAL A 67 -5.95 4.10 -3.70
N THR A 68 -7.15 3.73 -3.28
CA THR A 68 -8.41 4.00 -4.00
C THR A 68 -9.55 4.33 -3.04
N ASP A 69 -10.60 4.99 -3.52
CA ASP A 69 -11.91 5.05 -2.84
C ASP A 69 -12.98 4.19 -3.54
N GLY A 70 -12.60 3.49 -4.62
CA GLY A 70 -13.49 2.60 -5.38
C GLY A 70 -14.54 3.33 -6.23
N THR A 71 -14.36 4.62 -6.51
CA THR A 71 -15.34 5.43 -7.25
C THR A 71 -15.21 5.36 -8.78
N ALA A 72 -14.10 4.85 -9.30
CA ALA A 72 -13.88 4.68 -10.75
C ALA A 72 -13.16 3.37 -11.07
N VAL A 73 -13.64 2.25 -10.51
CA VAL A 73 -12.99 0.95 -10.70
C VAL A 73 -13.16 0.47 -12.13
N LEU A 74 -12.08 0.52 -12.93
CA LEU A 74 -12.07 0.14 -14.34
C LEU A 74 -13.22 0.81 -15.12
N GLY A 75 -14.02 0.01 -15.86
CA GLY A 75 -15.25 0.45 -16.51
C GLY A 75 -16.52 0.21 -15.70
N LEU A 76 -16.41 -0.15 -14.42
CA LEU A 76 -17.53 -0.51 -13.54
C LEU A 76 -18.10 0.69 -12.79
N GLY A 77 -17.36 1.81 -12.74
CA GLY A 77 -17.75 3.03 -12.05
C GLY A 77 -17.60 2.92 -10.54
N ASP A 78 -18.54 3.56 -9.83
CA ASP A 78 -18.54 3.65 -8.37
C ASP A 78 -19.17 2.40 -7.76
N ILE A 79 -18.33 1.43 -7.42
CA ILE A 79 -18.73 0.15 -6.80
C ILE A 79 -18.28 0.06 -5.33
N GLY A 80 -17.59 1.09 -4.84
CA GLY A 80 -17.13 1.20 -3.47
C GLY A 80 -15.77 0.53 -3.21
N PRO A 81 -15.16 0.86 -2.06
CA PRO A 81 -13.75 0.55 -1.78
C PRO A 81 -13.49 -0.95 -1.69
N GLU A 82 -14.33 -1.73 -1.00
CA GLU A 82 -14.14 -3.18 -0.89
C GLU A 82 -14.23 -3.89 -2.24
N ALA A 83 -15.14 -3.45 -3.11
CA ALA A 83 -15.31 -4.02 -4.43
C ALA A 83 -14.13 -3.69 -5.36
N GLY A 84 -13.40 -2.60 -5.08
CA GLY A 84 -12.13 -2.25 -5.73
C GLY A 84 -10.94 -3.08 -5.25
N MET A 85 -11.01 -3.72 -4.08
CA MET A 85 -9.88 -4.46 -3.47
C MET A 85 -9.23 -5.49 -4.42
N PRO A 86 -9.98 -6.31 -5.20
CA PRO A 86 -9.35 -7.23 -6.13
C PRO A 86 -8.50 -6.53 -7.21
N VAL A 87 -8.89 -5.34 -7.65
CA VAL A 87 -8.11 -4.54 -8.61
C VAL A 87 -6.84 -4.01 -7.93
N MET A 88 -6.96 -3.49 -6.70
CA MET A 88 -5.82 -2.93 -5.96
C MET A 88 -4.76 -3.99 -5.64
N GLU A 89 -5.17 -5.17 -5.16
CA GLU A 89 -4.27 -6.31 -5.00
C GLU A 89 -3.63 -6.73 -6.33
N GLY A 90 -4.39 -6.66 -7.43
CA GLY A 90 -3.88 -6.95 -8.77
C GLY A 90 -2.77 -5.98 -9.14
N LYS A 91 -2.97 -4.69 -8.89
CA LYS A 91 -1.95 -3.66 -9.07
C LYS A 91 -0.72 -3.94 -8.22
N CYS A 92 -0.90 -4.34 -6.95
CA CYS A 92 0.21 -4.69 -6.06
C CYS A 92 1.01 -5.90 -6.59
N ALA A 93 0.33 -6.93 -7.08
CA ALA A 93 0.98 -8.09 -7.70
C ALA A 93 1.79 -7.70 -8.94
N LEU A 94 1.29 -6.76 -9.76
CA LEU A 94 2.02 -6.24 -10.92
C LEU A 94 3.25 -5.42 -10.52
N PHE A 95 3.15 -4.56 -9.50
CA PHE A 95 4.29 -3.84 -8.93
C PHE A 95 5.39 -4.81 -8.49
N LYS A 96 5.00 -5.89 -7.81
CA LYS A 96 5.95 -6.89 -7.34
C LYS A 96 6.58 -7.68 -8.48
N GLU A 97 5.77 -8.24 -9.37
CA GLU A 97 6.24 -9.14 -10.43
C GLU A 97 7.12 -8.43 -11.48
N PHE A 98 6.78 -7.19 -11.83
CA PHE A 98 7.46 -6.48 -12.92
C PHE A 98 8.44 -5.40 -12.45
N GLY A 99 8.34 -4.94 -11.21
CA GLY A 99 9.18 -3.86 -10.68
C GLY A 99 9.99 -4.23 -9.44
N ASP A 100 9.79 -5.42 -8.86
CA ASP A 100 10.27 -5.77 -7.51
C ASP A 100 9.90 -4.71 -6.44
N VAL A 101 8.76 -4.02 -6.64
CA VAL A 101 8.24 -3.03 -5.70
C VAL A 101 7.28 -3.73 -4.76
N ASP A 102 7.52 -3.65 -3.45
CA ASP A 102 6.52 -4.10 -2.50
C ASP A 102 5.38 -3.08 -2.52
N ALA A 103 4.14 -3.55 -2.60
CA ALA A 103 2.98 -2.69 -2.68
C ALA A 103 1.86 -3.20 -1.77
N PHE A 104 1.13 -2.28 -1.16
CA PHE A 104 0.05 -2.60 -0.23
C PHE A 104 -1.24 -1.86 -0.59
N PRO A 105 -2.38 -2.56 -0.72
CA PRO A 105 -3.63 -1.95 -1.12
C PRO A 105 -4.31 -1.26 0.07
N LEU A 106 -4.71 0.00 -0.10
CA LEU A 106 -5.46 0.79 0.89
C LEU A 106 -6.73 1.36 0.25
N CYS A 107 -7.87 0.73 0.54
CA CYS A 107 -9.17 1.19 0.05
C CYS A 107 -9.86 2.08 1.11
N ILE A 108 -10.00 3.37 0.84
CA ILE A 108 -10.52 4.37 1.78
C ILE A 108 -12.04 4.44 1.70
N ARG A 109 -12.72 4.31 2.84
CA ARG A 109 -14.19 4.43 2.97
C ARG A 109 -14.67 5.88 3.07
N SER A 110 -14.19 6.74 2.20
CA SER A 110 -14.63 8.13 2.11
C SER A 110 -14.62 8.59 0.65
N LYS A 111 -15.53 9.51 0.35
CA LYS A 111 -15.58 10.24 -0.92
C LYS A 111 -15.25 11.72 -0.74
N ASP A 112 -14.96 12.13 0.50
CA ASP A 112 -14.57 13.49 0.80
C ASP A 112 -13.08 13.69 0.50
N VAL A 113 -12.76 14.75 -0.24
CA VAL A 113 -11.40 15.03 -0.70
C VAL A 113 -10.48 15.35 0.49
N ASP A 114 -10.97 16.10 1.48
CA ASP A 114 -10.18 16.47 2.65
C ASP A 114 -9.86 15.23 3.50
N GLU A 115 -10.83 14.35 3.71
CA GLU A 115 -10.64 13.11 4.44
C GLU A 115 -9.65 12.17 3.73
N ILE A 116 -9.75 12.01 2.41
CA ILE A 116 -8.83 11.17 1.63
C ILE A 116 -7.40 11.73 1.71
N VAL A 117 -7.22 13.02 1.41
CA VAL A 117 -5.90 13.67 1.44
C VAL A 117 -5.28 13.57 2.83
N ARG A 118 -6.06 13.88 3.88
CA ARG A 118 -5.58 13.80 5.26
C ARG A 118 -5.20 12.37 5.65
N THR A 119 -6.01 11.38 5.26
CA THR A 119 -5.76 9.97 5.56
C THR A 119 -4.44 9.51 4.92
N ILE A 120 -4.25 9.82 3.64
CA ILE A 120 -3.02 9.45 2.91
C ILE A 120 -1.81 10.16 3.52
N TYR A 121 -1.90 11.46 3.79
CA TYR A 121 -0.81 12.23 4.41
C TYR A 121 -0.40 11.67 5.77
N LEU A 122 -1.36 11.33 6.65
CA LEU A 122 -1.05 10.77 7.96
C LEU A 122 -0.38 9.39 7.89
N LEU A 123 -0.57 8.65 6.79
CA LEU A 123 0.03 7.34 6.57
C LEU A 123 1.32 7.39 5.74
N SER A 124 1.66 8.52 5.12
CA SER A 124 2.74 8.62 4.13
C SER A 124 4.11 8.21 4.69
N GLY A 125 4.35 8.44 5.99
CA GLY A 125 5.59 8.04 6.66
C GLY A 125 5.88 6.52 6.66
N SER A 126 4.88 5.68 6.34
CA SER A 126 5.07 4.23 6.19
C SER A 126 5.50 3.80 4.78
N PHE A 127 5.44 4.69 3.80
CA PHE A 127 5.61 4.37 2.38
C PHE A 127 6.73 5.20 1.75
N GLY A 128 7.28 4.68 0.65
CA GLY A 128 8.23 5.38 -0.22
C GLY A 128 7.59 5.97 -1.47
N GLY A 129 6.30 5.69 -1.69
CA GLY A 129 5.50 6.32 -2.72
C GLY A 129 4.01 6.03 -2.56
N ILE A 130 3.18 6.87 -3.16
CA ILE A 130 1.73 6.73 -3.19
C ILE A 130 1.27 6.57 -4.65
N ASN A 131 0.62 5.46 -4.96
CA ASN A 131 -0.05 5.23 -6.23
C ASN A 131 -1.56 5.42 -6.06
N LEU A 132 -2.10 6.56 -6.48
CA LEU A 132 -3.55 6.79 -6.56
C LEU A 132 -4.13 5.99 -7.73
N GLU A 133 -5.19 5.22 -7.47
CA GLU A 133 -5.78 4.32 -8.46
C GLU A 133 -7.32 4.42 -8.41
N ASP A 134 -7.97 4.43 -9.57
CA ASP A 134 -9.43 4.28 -9.71
C ASP A 134 -10.28 5.25 -8.85
N ILE A 135 -9.83 6.51 -8.72
CA ILE A 135 -10.59 7.60 -8.09
C ILE A 135 -11.23 8.46 -9.19
N ALA A 136 -12.54 8.71 -9.07
CA ALA A 136 -13.29 9.44 -10.09
C ALA A 136 -12.86 10.91 -10.26
N ALA A 137 -12.83 11.35 -11.51
CA ALA A 137 -12.70 12.76 -11.86
C ALA A 137 -13.96 13.56 -11.43
N PRO A 138 -13.83 14.86 -11.11
CA PRO A 138 -12.59 15.65 -11.11
C PRO A 138 -11.76 15.52 -9.82
N ARG A 139 -12.25 14.82 -8.79
CA ARG A 139 -11.62 14.76 -7.46
C ARG A 139 -10.20 14.21 -7.47
N CYS A 140 -9.92 13.23 -8.33
CA CYS A 140 -8.59 12.64 -8.45
C CYS A 140 -7.50 13.70 -8.71
N PHE A 141 -7.77 14.72 -9.52
CA PHE A 141 -6.81 15.79 -9.81
C PHE A 141 -6.54 16.67 -8.60
N GLU A 142 -7.57 16.98 -7.81
CA GLU A 142 -7.41 17.77 -6.60
C GLU A 142 -6.66 16.99 -5.51
N ILE A 143 -7.01 15.72 -5.31
CA ILE A 143 -6.34 14.81 -4.39
C ILE A 143 -4.85 14.71 -4.74
N GLU A 144 -4.54 14.42 -6.01
CA GLU A 144 -3.16 14.31 -6.50
C GLU A 144 -2.37 15.59 -6.28
N ARG A 145 -2.92 16.75 -6.69
CA ARG A 145 -2.26 18.05 -6.52
C ARG A 145 -1.93 18.33 -5.05
N ARG A 146 -2.90 18.12 -4.16
CA ARG A 146 -2.72 18.39 -2.72
C ARG A 146 -1.72 17.43 -2.07
N LEU A 147 -1.71 16.17 -2.48
CA LEU A 147 -0.73 15.21 -1.96
C LEU A 147 0.69 15.54 -2.43
N LYS A 148 0.87 15.97 -3.69
CA LYS A 148 2.16 16.46 -4.18
C LYS A 148 2.69 17.67 -3.42
N GLU A 149 1.79 18.49 -2.86
CA GLU A 149 2.14 19.65 -2.03
C GLU A 149 2.45 19.27 -0.57
N LEU A 150 1.85 18.19 -0.04
CA LEU A 150 1.91 17.82 1.37
C LEU A 150 2.92 16.71 1.68
N CYS A 151 3.08 15.74 0.79
CA CYS A 151 3.90 14.55 1.02
C CYS A 151 5.37 14.81 0.68
N ASP A 152 6.25 14.16 1.41
CA ASP A 152 7.71 14.12 1.20
C ASP A 152 8.16 12.97 0.27
N ILE A 153 7.18 12.23 -0.28
CA ILE A 153 7.37 11.07 -1.15
C ILE A 153 6.59 11.25 -2.46
N PRO A 154 7.01 10.60 -3.55
CA PRO A 154 6.33 10.65 -4.85
C PRO A 154 4.93 10.03 -4.84
#